data_AF-A0A9D5FG17-F1
#
_entry.id   AF-A0A9D5FG17-F1
#
_cell.length_a   1.000
_cell.length_b   1.000
_cell.length_c   1.000
_cell.angle_alpha   90.00
_cell.angle_beta   90.00
_cell.angle_gamma   90.00
#
_symmetry.space_group_name_H-M   'P 1'
#
loop_
_entity.id
_entity.type
_entity.pdbx_description
1 polymer ?
#
loop_
_entity_poly.entity_id
_entity_poly.type
_entity_poly.pdbx_seq_one_letter_code
_entity_poly.pdbx_strand_id
1 'polypeptide(L)'
;MTPPSRTVEFPLSVIKGIGLINSGLFFEAHEILENEWKKETRSIRRLYQGLIQFSAACLHLQRGNRYVSKKLLAKSATNLSSFLDAPLEIDLKRLIKEMEFFNLFINQVSFIENQASVEINYPKINGIKSINPGSGLPELALHQHFPVLAASKIM
;
A
#
# COMPACT_ATOMS: atom_id res chain seq x y z
N MET A 1 -35.25 -15.21 -3.96
CA MET A 1 -34.41 -14.77 -5.09
C MET A 1 -33.15 -14.14 -4.50
N THR A 2 -32.02 -14.83 -4.55
CA THR A 2 -30.72 -14.28 -4.16
C THR A 2 -30.28 -13.28 -5.24
N PRO A 3 -29.95 -12.02 -4.92
CA PRO A 3 -29.43 -11.10 -5.92
C PRO A 3 -28.04 -11.59 -6.37
N PRO A 4 -27.59 -11.31 -7.60
CA PRO A 4 -26.25 -11.65 -8.03
C PRO A 4 -25.27 -10.83 -7.20
N SER A 5 -24.65 -11.44 -6.19
CA SER A 5 -23.52 -10.88 -5.46
C SER A 5 -22.30 -10.90 -6.38
N ARG A 6 -22.31 -10.06 -7.43
CA ARG A 6 -21.14 -9.90 -8.28
C ARG A 6 -20.12 -9.10 -7.48
N THR A 7 -19.04 -9.77 -7.10
CA THR A 7 -17.85 -9.15 -6.52
C THR A 7 -17.40 -8.00 -7.43
N VAL A 8 -16.96 -6.90 -6.82
CA VAL A 8 -16.40 -5.78 -7.57
C VAL A 8 -15.07 -6.22 -8.17
N GLU A 9 -15.03 -6.40 -9.48
CA GLU A 9 -13.82 -6.76 -10.21
C GLU A 9 -12.90 -5.54 -10.37
N PHE A 10 -11.60 -5.75 -10.11
CA PHE A 10 -10.58 -4.74 -10.34
C PHE A 10 -9.98 -4.86 -11.74
N PRO A 11 -9.62 -3.74 -12.38
CA PRO A 11 -8.76 -3.77 -13.56
C PRO A 11 -7.44 -4.50 -13.26
N LEU A 12 -6.87 -5.16 -14.27
CA LEU A 12 -5.58 -5.87 -14.15
C LEU A 12 -4.45 -4.96 -13.63
N SER A 13 -4.47 -3.68 -14.00
CA SER A 13 -3.53 -2.66 -13.51
C SER A 13 -3.66 -2.42 -12.00
N VAL A 14 -4.88 -2.40 -11.46
CA VAL A 14 -5.09 -2.30 -10.00
C VAL A 14 -4.59 -3.56 -9.30
N ILE A 15 -4.85 -4.74 -9.85
CA ILE A 15 -4.34 -6.01 -9.31
C ILE A 15 -2.79 -6.02 -9.32
N LYS A 16 -2.18 -5.56 -10.42
CA LYS A 16 -0.72 -5.38 -10.51
C LYS A 16 -0.20 -4.40 -9.46
N GLY A 17 -0.86 -3.26 -9.28
CA GLY A 17 -0.51 -2.28 -8.24
C GLY A 17 -0.53 -2.89 -6.84
N ILE A 18 -1.53 -3.71 -6.53
CA ILE A 18 -1.63 -4.44 -5.26
C ILE A 18 -0.49 -5.47 -5.10
N GLY A 19 -0.15 -6.18 -6.18
CA GLY A 19 1.02 -7.06 -6.21
C GLY A 19 2.31 -6.31 -5.88
N LEU A 20 2.52 -5.13 -6.47
CA LEU A 20 3.69 -4.28 -6.22
C LEU A 20 3.74 -3.77 -4.76
N ILE A 21 2.60 -3.39 -4.16
CA ILE A 21 2.52 -3.08 -2.72
C ILE A 21 3.02 -4.28 -1.91
N ASN A 22 2.52 -5.48 -2.21
CA ASN A 22 2.92 -6.70 -1.52
C ASN A 22 4.39 -7.07 -1.74
N SER A 23 5.00 -6.63 -2.84
CA SER A 23 6.44 -6.79 -3.11
C SER A 23 7.31 -5.66 -2.54
N GLY A 24 6.74 -4.62 -1.93
CA GLY A 24 7.48 -3.47 -1.40
C GLY A 24 7.93 -2.45 -2.46
N LEU A 25 7.44 -2.58 -3.70
CA LEU A 25 7.69 -1.66 -4.83
C LEU A 25 6.67 -0.52 -4.81
N PHE A 26 6.75 0.31 -3.77
CA PHE A 26 5.71 1.27 -3.44
C PHE A 26 5.62 2.46 -4.40
N PHE A 27 6.72 2.85 -5.04
CA PHE A 27 6.72 3.91 -6.04
C PHE A 27 5.99 3.44 -7.31
N GLU A 28 6.33 2.26 -7.82
CA GLU A 28 5.70 1.66 -8.99
C GLU A 28 4.23 1.37 -8.75
N ALA A 29 3.88 0.90 -7.54
CA ALA A 29 2.49 0.75 -7.12
C ALA A 29 1.74 2.09 -7.14
N HIS A 30 2.33 3.15 -6.59
CA HIS A 30 1.74 4.49 -6.59
C HIS A 30 1.42 4.95 -8.01
N GLU A 31 2.40 4.89 -8.93
CA GLU A 31 2.23 5.36 -10.31
C GLU A 31 1.12 4.61 -11.05
N ILE A 32 1.09 3.28 -10.95
CA ILE A 32 0.07 2.46 -11.61
C ILE A 32 -1.32 2.76 -11.03
N LEU A 33 -1.44 2.83 -9.70
CA LEU A 33 -2.71 3.08 -9.04
C LEU A 33 -3.20 4.52 -9.29
N GLU A 34 -2.31 5.52 -9.34
CA GLU A 34 -2.68 6.91 -9.63
C GLU A 34 -3.21 7.06 -11.06
N ASN A 35 -2.62 6.36 -12.02
CA ASN A 35 -3.11 6.34 -13.40
C ASN A 35 -4.54 5.77 -13.49
N GLU A 36 -4.84 4.68 -12.77
CA GLU A 36 -6.20 4.12 -12.71
C GLU A 36 -7.16 5.01 -11.92
N TRP A 37 -6.70 5.60 -10.82
CA TRP A 37 -7.45 6.60 -10.08
C TRP A 37 -7.86 7.75 -10.98
N LYS A 38 -6.96 8.31 -11.79
CA LYS A 38 -7.25 9.43 -12.71
C LYS A 38 -8.39 9.10 -13.69
N LYS A 39 -8.46 7.87 -14.19
CA LYS A 39 -9.47 7.41 -15.17
C LYS A 39 -10.80 7.01 -14.54
N GLU A 40 -10.80 6.55 -13.29
CA GLU A 40 -12.00 6.06 -12.62
C GLU A 40 -12.96 7.19 -12.28
N THR A 41 -14.23 7.02 -12.64
CA THR A 41 -15.31 8.02 -12.40
C THR A 41 -16.31 7.55 -11.36
N ARG A 42 -16.32 6.25 -11.02
CA ARG A 42 -17.22 5.68 -10.00
C ARG A 42 -16.71 5.97 -8.59
N SER A 43 -17.55 5.72 -7.60
CA SER A 43 -17.22 5.89 -6.17
C SER A 43 -16.00 5.07 -5.73
N ILE A 44 -15.72 3.93 -6.37
CA ILE A 44 -14.54 3.09 -6.10
C ILE A 44 -13.21 3.82 -6.29
N ARG A 45 -13.19 4.96 -7.01
CA ARG A 45 -12.03 5.85 -7.07
C ARG A 45 -11.48 6.17 -5.67
N ARG A 46 -12.33 6.30 -4.65
CA ARG A 46 -11.89 6.56 -3.27
C ARG A 46 -11.12 5.38 -2.65
N LEU A 47 -11.45 4.15 -3.04
CA LEU A 47 -10.67 2.96 -2.68
C LEU A 47 -9.25 3.06 -3.25
N TYR A 48 -9.13 3.40 -4.53
CA TYR A 48 -7.82 3.57 -5.18
C TYR A 48 -7.02 4.67 -4.50
N GLN A 49 -7.67 5.78 -4.12
CA GLN A 49 -7.04 6.84 -3.35
C GLN A 49 -6.48 6.34 -2.00
N GLY A 50 -7.18 5.43 -1.33
CA GLY A 50 -6.67 4.74 -0.14
C GLY A 50 -5.40 3.95 -0.46
N LEU A 51 -5.43 3.09 -1.48
CA LEU A 51 -4.26 2.27 -1.87
C LEU A 51 -3.04 3.12 -2.31
N ILE A 52 -3.28 4.23 -3.00
CA ILE A 52 -2.25 5.22 -3.37
C ILE A 52 -1.63 5.84 -2.12
N GLN A 53 -2.47 6.26 -1.16
CA GLN A 53 -1.99 6.83 0.10
C GLN A 53 -1.22 5.81 0.93
N PHE A 54 -1.63 4.55 0.95
CA PHE A 54 -0.89 3.48 1.61
C PHE A 54 0.50 3.29 0.97
N SER A 55 0.55 3.17 -0.36
CA SER A 55 1.80 3.07 -1.12
C SER A 55 2.74 4.26 -0.83
N ALA A 56 2.21 5.48 -0.92
CA ALA A 56 2.97 6.69 -0.61
C ALA A 56 3.44 6.73 0.85
N ALA A 57 2.61 6.28 1.80
CA ALA A 57 3.00 6.21 3.21
C ALA A 57 4.18 5.27 3.44
N CYS A 58 4.17 4.09 2.82
CA CYS A 58 5.27 3.13 2.89
C CYS A 58 6.54 3.67 2.22
N LEU A 59 6.43 4.33 1.06
CA LEU A 59 7.56 5.00 0.40
C LEU A 59 8.17 6.11 1.26
N HIS A 60 7.33 6.94 1.90
CA HIS A 60 7.80 7.95 2.84
C HIS A 60 8.53 7.33 4.03
N LEU A 61 8.06 6.19 4.53
CA LEU A 61 8.74 5.47 5.60
C LEU A 61 10.10 4.93 5.14
N GLN A 62 10.22 4.34 3.95
CA GLN A 62 11.51 3.91 3.37
C GLN A 62 12.52 5.06 3.29
N ARG A 63 12.02 6.28 3.05
CA ARG A 63 12.82 7.51 2.97
C ARG A 63 13.05 8.20 4.33
N GLY A 64 12.68 7.56 5.46
CA GLY A 64 12.83 8.13 6.80
C GLY A 64 11.81 9.22 7.17
N ASN A 65 10.85 9.53 6.29
CA ASN A 65 9.86 10.59 6.48
C ASN A 65 8.64 10.09 7.29
N ARG A 66 8.88 9.66 8.53
CA ARG A 66 7.87 9.06 9.41
C ARG A 66 6.62 9.93 9.63
N TYR A 67 6.82 11.23 9.84
CA TYR A 67 5.72 12.16 10.06
C TYR A 67 4.71 12.17 8.90
N VAL A 68 5.21 12.18 7.67
CA VAL A 68 4.37 12.14 6.47
C VAL A 68 3.73 10.77 6.31
N SER A 69 4.49 9.69 6.53
CA SER A 69 4.00 8.31 6.51
C SER A 69 2.79 8.13 7.44
N LYS A 70 2.88 8.58 8.70
CA LYS A 70 1.78 8.53 9.68
C LYS A 70 0.51 9.22 9.18
N LYS A 71 0.65 10.43 8.66
CA LYS A 71 -0.49 11.21 8.14
C LYS A 71 -1.16 10.48 6.98
N LEU A 72 -0.38 9.86 6.10
CA LEU A 72 -0.89 9.13 4.94
C LEU A 72 -1.52 7.80 5.34
N LEU A 73 -0.96 7.06 6.31
CA LEU A 73 -1.58 5.83 6.85
C LEU A 73 -2.98 6.11 7.43
N ALA A 74 -3.13 7.17 8.22
CA ALA A 74 -4.43 7.55 8.79
C ALA A 74 -5.46 7.92 7.71
N LYS A 75 -5.04 8.71 6.71
CA LYS A 75 -5.90 9.06 5.57
C LYS A 75 -6.29 7.84 4.74
N SER A 76 -5.32 6.95 4.50
CA SER A 76 -5.54 5.70 3.78
C SER A 76 -6.58 4.85 4.49
N ALA A 77 -6.42 4.62 5.79
CA ALA A 77 -7.38 3.84 6.59
C ALA A 77 -8.80 4.44 6.52
N THR A 78 -8.93 5.76 6.58
CA THR A 78 -10.21 6.47 6.46
C THR A 78 -10.86 6.30 5.08
N ASN A 79 -10.06 6.33 4.01
CA ASN A 79 -10.58 6.13 2.66
C ASN A 79 -10.98 4.66 2.41
N LEU A 80 -10.20 3.71 2.91
CA LEU A 80 -10.47 2.28 2.79
C LEU A 80 -11.67 1.84 3.64
N SER A 81 -11.88 2.44 4.82
CA SER A 81 -13.00 2.08 5.71
C SER A 81 -14.37 2.34 5.10
N SER A 82 -14.46 3.25 4.11
CA SER A 82 -15.69 3.52 3.35
C SER A 82 -16.16 2.32 2.51
N PHE A 83 -15.36 1.26 2.40
CA PHE A 83 -15.62 0.08 1.57
C PHE A 83 -15.65 -1.23 2.36
N LEU A 84 -15.73 -1.20 3.70
CA LEU A 84 -15.74 -2.42 4.53
C LEU A 84 -16.92 -3.36 4.22
N ASP A 85 -18.07 -2.82 3.83
CA ASP A 85 -19.26 -3.60 3.46
C ASP A 85 -19.35 -3.87 1.95
N ALA A 86 -18.38 -3.41 1.16
CA ALA A 86 -18.36 -3.66 -0.28
C ALA A 86 -17.91 -5.10 -0.57
N PRO A 87 -18.51 -5.79 -1.56
CA PRO A 87 -18.11 -7.14 -1.93
C PRO A 87 -16.82 -7.08 -2.77
N LEU A 88 -15.69 -6.84 -2.12
CA LEU A 88 -14.36 -6.79 -2.75
C LEU A 88 -13.63 -8.12 -2.58
N GLU A 89 -12.72 -8.43 -3.50
CA GLU A 89 -11.82 -9.59 -3.35
C GLU A 89 -10.72 -9.36 -2.31
N ILE A 90 -10.51 -8.13 -1.84
CA ILE A 90 -9.47 -7.80 -0.87
C ILE A 90 -10.01 -7.80 0.57
N ASP A 91 -9.22 -8.33 1.50
CA ASP A 91 -9.53 -8.31 2.93
C ASP A 91 -9.19 -6.93 3.54
N LEU A 92 -10.06 -5.95 3.29
CA LEU A 92 -9.89 -4.58 3.80
C LEU A 92 -9.91 -4.51 5.31
N LYS A 93 -10.74 -5.33 5.97
CA LYS A 93 -10.87 -5.32 7.42
C LYS A 93 -9.54 -5.69 8.07
N ARG A 94 -8.89 -6.74 7.56
CA ARG A 94 -7.55 -7.13 8.00
C ARG A 94 -6.52 -6.05 7.67
N LEU A 95 -6.50 -5.55 6.43
CA LEU A 95 -5.53 -4.53 6.01
C LEU A 95 -5.60 -3.27 6.89
N ILE A 96 -6.80 -2.75 7.17
CA ILE A 96 -6.97 -1.56 8.00
C ILE A 96 -6.45 -1.80 9.41
N LYS A 97 -6.80 -2.95 10.02
CA LYS A 97 -6.30 -3.33 11.34
C LYS A 97 -4.77 -3.45 11.38
N GLU A 98 -4.17 -4.08 10.36
CA GLU A 98 -2.71 -4.18 10.23
C GLU A 98 -2.07 -2.79 10.05
N MET A 99 -2.67 -1.90 9.25
CA MET A 99 -2.19 -0.52 9.07
C MET A 99 -2.27 0.29 10.36
N GLU A 100 -3.29 0.12 11.18
CA GLU A 100 -3.42 0.80 12.48
C GLU A 100 -2.32 0.33 13.45
N PHE A 101 -2.10 -0.97 13.58
CA PHE A 101 -0.98 -1.51 14.37
C PHE A 101 0.37 -1.05 13.84
N PHE A 102 0.54 -1.06 12.52
CA PHE A 102 1.76 -0.58 11.88
C PHE A 102 2.01 0.90 12.16
N ASN A 103 0.95 1.72 12.10
CA ASN A 103 1.03 3.14 12.40
C ASN A 103 1.42 3.38 13.88
N LEU A 104 0.93 2.56 14.81
CA LEU A 104 1.35 2.59 16.21
C LEU A 104 2.81 2.15 16.38
N PHE A 105 3.22 1.07 15.71
CA PHE A 105 4.59 0.56 15.73
C PHE A 105 5.59 1.64 15.28
N ILE A 106 5.37 2.27 14.12
CA ILE A 106 6.31 3.29 13.60
C ILE A 106 6.39 4.54 14.48
N ASN A 107 5.40 4.79 15.36
CA ASN A 107 5.48 5.86 16.37
C ASN A 107 6.39 5.49 17.56
N GLN A 108 6.59 4.20 17.84
CA GLN A 108 7.38 3.71 18.99
C GLN A 108 8.85 3.41 18.65
N VAL A 109 9.22 3.34 17.36
CA VAL A 109 10.60 3.07 16.91
C VAL A 109 11.59 4.21 17.24
N SER A 110 11.16 5.27 17.94
CA SER A 110 12.00 6.37 18.46
C SER A 110 13.14 5.94 19.39
N PHE A 111 13.24 4.66 19.76
CA PHE A 111 14.26 4.13 20.67
C PHE A 111 15.40 3.31 20.02
N ILE A 112 15.29 2.91 18.74
CA ILE A 112 16.23 1.93 18.14
C ILE A 112 17.22 2.57 17.16
N GLU A 113 17.18 3.89 16.99
CA GLU A 113 18.04 4.61 16.03
C GLU A 113 19.55 4.55 16.35
N ASN A 114 19.97 3.91 17.44
CA ASN A 114 21.38 3.86 17.80
C ASN A 114 22.12 2.54 17.58
N GLN A 115 21.53 1.34 17.42
CA GLN A 115 22.35 0.11 17.25
C GLN A 115 21.80 -1.09 16.45
N ALA A 116 20.66 -1.02 15.73
CA ALA A 116 20.30 -2.13 14.83
C ALA A 116 19.41 -1.68 13.66
N SER A 117 19.71 -2.18 12.45
CA SER A 117 18.78 -2.13 11.33
C SER A 117 17.52 -2.92 11.68
N VAL A 118 16.40 -2.22 11.91
CA VAL A 118 15.10 -2.87 12.12
C VAL A 118 14.52 -3.23 10.77
N GLU A 119 14.31 -4.51 10.52
CA GLU A 119 13.53 -4.96 9.37
C GLU A 119 12.07 -4.54 9.54
N ILE A 120 11.55 -3.78 8.57
CA ILE A 120 10.18 -3.28 8.60
C ILE A 120 9.28 -4.24 7.83
N ASN A 121 8.37 -4.90 8.56
CA ASN A 121 7.32 -5.72 7.97
C ASN A 121 6.10 -4.88 7.62
N TYR A 122 5.94 -4.56 6.33
CA TYR A 122 4.80 -3.79 5.84
C TYR A 122 3.51 -4.65 5.78
N PRO A 123 2.33 -4.08 6.15
CA PRO A 123 1.05 -4.75 5.97
C PRO A 123 0.83 -5.24 4.54
N LYS A 124 0.23 -6.42 4.39
CA LYS A 124 0.00 -7.05 3.08
C LYS A 124 -1.49 -7.03 2.73
N ILE A 125 -1.77 -6.81 1.46
CA ILE A 125 -3.12 -6.84 0.93
C ILE A 125 -3.43 -8.29 0.53
N ASN A 126 -4.31 -8.93 1.30
CA ASN A 126 -4.71 -10.32 1.09
C ASN A 126 -6.03 -10.41 0.31
N GLY A 127 -6.33 -11.60 -0.23
CA GLY A 127 -7.63 -11.94 -0.80
C GLY A 127 -7.69 -11.93 -2.34
N ILE A 128 -6.74 -11.28 -3.01
CA ILE A 128 -6.63 -11.40 -4.47
C ILE A 128 -6.06 -12.77 -4.80
N LYS A 129 -6.82 -13.57 -5.56
CA LYS A 129 -6.27 -14.79 -6.18
C LYS A 129 -5.18 -14.35 -7.14
N SER A 130 -3.93 -14.64 -6.80
CA SER A 130 -2.75 -14.38 -7.64
C SER A 130 -3.07 -14.73 -9.09
N ILE A 131 -3.09 -13.73 -9.98
CA ILE A 131 -3.03 -14.00 -11.41
C ILE A 131 -1.64 -14.60 -11.62
N ASN A 132 -1.57 -15.79 -12.23
CA ASN A 132 -0.31 -16.49 -12.50
C ASN A 132 0.77 -15.51 -13.02
N PRO A 133 2.02 -15.57 -12.53
CA PRO A 133 3.09 -14.64 -12.93
C PRO A 133 3.58 -14.79 -14.38
N GLY A 134 2.77 -15.37 -15.28
CA GLY A 134 3.13 -15.66 -16.67
C GLY A 134 2.92 -14.53 -17.68
N SER A 135 2.38 -13.37 -17.30
CA SER A 135 2.25 -12.22 -18.23
C SER A 135 3.38 -11.22 -17.98
N GLY A 136 4.48 -11.43 -18.71
CA GLY A 136 5.74 -10.68 -18.74
C GLY A 136 5.75 -9.30 -18.06
N LEU A 137 6.52 -9.21 -16.98
CA LEU A 137 7.13 -7.94 -16.58
C LEU A 137 8.30 -7.66 -17.55
N PRO A 138 8.37 -6.51 -18.22
CA PRO A 138 9.63 -6.06 -18.77
C PRO A 138 10.62 -5.83 -17.63
N GLU A 139 11.81 -6.39 -17.80
CA GLU A 139 12.99 -6.27 -16.95
C GLU A 139 13.47 -4.81 -16.90
N LEU A 140 12.79 -3.98 -16.11
CA LEU A 140 13.17 -2.60 -15.83
C LEU A 140 12.95 -2.28 -14.34
N ALA A 141 13.55 -3.12 -13.49
CA ALA A 141 13.72 -2.83 -12.06
C ALA A 141 15.19 -3.10 -11.65
N LEU A 142 16.13 -2.61 -12.45
CA LEU A 142 17.52 -2.48 -12.05
C LEU A 142 17.82 -0.98 -11.93
N HIS A 143 18.38 -0.60 -10.79
CA HIS A 143 18.81 0.76 -10.41
C HIS A 143 17.78 1.65 -9.69
N GLN A 144 17.27 1.19 -8.54
CA GLN A 144 17.12 2.11 -7.41
C GLN A 144 17.74 1.45 -6.17
N HIS A 145 18.90 1.95 -5.76
CA HIS A 145 19.42 1.69 -4.42
C HIS A 145 18.40 2.26 -3.42
N PHE A 146 17.60 1.38 -2.81
CA PHE A 146 16.76 1.77 -1.69
C PHE A 146 17.68 2.01 -0.48
N PRO A 147 17.76 3.22 0.07
CA PRO A 147 18.49 3.41 1.32
C PRO A 147 17.81 2.56 2.39
N VAL A 148 18.59 1.65 2.99
CA VAL A 148 18.38 1.28 4.40
C VAL A 148 18.28 2.60 5.15
N LEU A 149 17.31 2.75 6.06
CA LEU A 149 17.13 3.93 6.91
C LEU A 149 18.47 4.39 7.48
N ALA A 150 19.16 5.28 6.78
CA ALA A 150 20.38 5.90 7.23
C ALA A 150 19.94 7.12 8.02
N ALA A 151 20.30 7.16 9.31
CA ALA A 151 20.13 8.33 10.13
C ALA A 151 20.72 9.54 9.40
N SER A 152 19.88 10.49 9.00
CA SER A 152 20.36 11.77 8.50
C SER A 152 21.16 12.42 9.61
N LYS A 153 22.50 12.45 9.45
CA LYS A 153 23.38 13.33 10.21
C LYS A 153 22.91 14.76 9.95
N ILE A 154 22.22 15.34 10.93
CA ILE A 154 22.10 16.79 11.04
C ILE A 154 23.42 17.24 11.66
N MET A 155 24.26 17.87 10.83
CA MET A 155 25.26 18.86 11.26
C MET A 155 24.54 20.15 11.60
#